data_AF-A0A1B8F5L3-F1
#
_entry.id   AF-A0A1B8F5L3-F1
#
_cell.length_a   1.000
_cell.length_b   1.000
_cell.length_c   1.000
_cell.angle_alpha   90.00
_cell.angle_beta   90.00
_cell.angle_gamma   90.00
#
_symmetry.space_group_name_H-M   'P 1'
#
loop_
_entity.id
_entity.type
_entity.pdbx_description
1 polymer ?
#
loop_
_entity_poly.entity_id
_entity_poly.type
_entity_poly.pdbx_seq_one_letter_code
_entity_poly.pdbx_strand_id
1 'polypeptide(L)'
;MAFASTSRAIWLSTFVIIICLYFTLNSETFNGSTTIRAGADTQAPVVETPLTTEEASCKKLGMIKEASCPVPVPDTPYFKAFDSAKTPDDQRPLITYAYYEAPFARANLKFFVDHALHDAADFIFILNGETDADKTIIFADPEIPEDLRDLIPKRDKKNIFVKKRPNTCFDLGAHNEVLNSVLGGEGWIGKDGPIPAPKGMASAGDNMLLRNKYKRYILMNASIRGPFVPRWSTQCWSDSYLNRLTDKIKLVGMSYNCHNGEGHIQSMIWATDHTGLQHMLTKAAIGECFGAMSEAMLAEVRTTQVLRDLGFEVDTFMSVYHSENRAAKYARMRAKKAKGIKQFKRGEIEAGAEAAELVTRETEEEKKAKEAKAKEDEARIKKENEVEAKMKKDNEAAAAAAAATPTTTHIPTASEVAAAKAAEEERIRQEAAAKAAAEEKARIEKEKNDKLLLIEDNEMPGYFWRECKAEDWLGPGSYFGTFVHPYENLFMKSHRKIEDTVLDNLTKWHDGWGYESYDVCF
;
A
#
# COMPACT_ATOMS: atom_id res chain seq x y z
N MET A 1 -34.16 31.47 -50.03
CA MET A 1 -32.84 31.14 -50.59
C MET A 1 -32.27 29.93 -49.87
N ALA A 2 -32.74 28.73 -50.24
CA ALA A 2 -32.29 27.47 -49.66
C ALA A 2 -31.67 26.60 -50.76
N PHE A 3 -30.44 26.89 -51.19
CA PHE A 3 -29.69 26.04 -52.14
C PHE A 3 -28.15 26.19 -52.05
N ALA A 4 -27.58 26.61 -50.91
CA ALA A 4 -26.13 26.84 -50.80
C ALA A 4 -25.43 26.12 -49.62
N SER A 5 -26.11 25.21 -48.90
CA SER A 5 -25.52 24.53 -47.72
C SER A 5 -25.21 23.03 -47.95
N THR A 6 -25.73 22.41 -49.00
CA THR A 6 -25.59 20.96 -49.22
C THR A 6 -24.31 20.55 -49.95
N SER A 7 -23.61 21.45 -50.63
CA SER A 7 -22.39 21.08 -51.39
C SER A 7 -21.15 20.86 -50.51
N ARG A 8 -21.00 21.51 -49.35
CA ARG A 8 -19.77 21.33 -48.54
C ARG A 8 -19.73 20.01 -47.76
N ALA A 9 -20.89 19.50 -47.33
CA ALA A 9 -20.97 18.25 -46.60
C ALA A 9 -20.73 17.03 -47.50
N ILE A 10 -21.19 17.09 -48.76
CA ILE A 10 -21.01 16.01 -49.75
C ILE A 10 -19.54 15.91 -50.18
N TRP A 11 -18.83 17.04 -50.33
CA TRP A 11 -17.41 17.01 -50.70
C TRP A 11 -16.51 16.43 -49.61
N LEU A 12 -16.81 16.69 -48.33
CA LEU A 12 -16.05 16.13 -47.20
C LEU A 12 -16.29 14.62 -47.01
N SER A 13 -17.53 14.14 -47.19
CA SER A 13 -17.82 12.70 -47.09
C SER A 13 -17.21 11.91 -48.25
N THR A 14 -17.21 12.47 -49.46
CA THR A 14 -16.61 11.82 -50.64
C THR A 14 -15.09 11.73 -50.52
N PHE A 15 -14.43 12.75 -49.93
CA PHE A 15 -12.97 12.75 -49.74
C PHE A 15 -12.50 11.72 -48.70
N VAL A 16 -13.27 11.53 -47.62
CA VAL A 16 -12.97 10.53 -46.59
C VAL A 16 -13.16 9.11 -47.14
N ILE A 17 -14.19 8.87 -47.96
CA ILE A 17 -14.43 7.56 -48.57
C ILE A 17 -13.33 7.20 -49.58
N ILE A 18 -12.82 8.18 -50.35
CA ILE A 18 -11.70 7.96 -51.30
C ILE A 18 -10.40 7.64 -50.54
N ILE A 19 -10.13 8.29 -49.41
CA ILE A 19 -8.96 7.97 -48.57
C ILE A 19 -9.08 6.57 -47.99
N CYS A 20 -10.26 6.18 -47.50
CA CYS A 20 -10.48 4.84 -46.97
C CYS A 20 -10.36 3.75 -48.06
N LEU A 21 -10.84 4.00 -49.28
CA LEU A 21 -10.69 3.08 -50.42
C LEU A 21 -9.25 2.98 -50.92
N TYR A 22 -8.47 4.07 -50.84
CA TYR A 22 -7.05 4.04 -51.21
C TYR A 22 -6.20 3.21 -50.22
N PHE A 23 -6.57 3.21 -48.94
CA PHE A 23 -5.89 2.39 -47.93
C PHE A 23 -6.30 0.92 -47.98
N THR A 24 -7.55 0.60 -48.33
CA THR A 24 -7.98 -0.80 -48.48
C THR A 24 -7.52 -1.45 -49.78
N LEU A 25 -7.33 -0.67 -50.86
CA LEU A 25 -6.83 -1.17 -52.14
C LEU A 25 -5.30 -1.31 -52.21
N ASN A 26 -4.55 -0.72 -51.27
CA ASN A 26 -3.08 -0.83 -51.22
C ASN A 26 -2.56 -1.75 -50.11
N SER A 27 -3.44 -2.39 -49.34
CA SER A 27 -3.06 -3.41 -48.35
C SER A 27 -3.35 -4.81 -48.89
N GLU A 28 -2.64 -5.22 -49.94
CA GLU A 28 -2.59 -6.63 -50.31
C GLU A 28 -1.38 -7.29 -49.65
N THR A 29 -1.65 -8.17 -48.69
CA THR A 29 -0.83 -9.37 -48.48
C THR A 29 -1.75 -10.57 -48.60
N PHE A 30 -1.47 -11.43 -49.59
CA PHE A 30 -1.41 -12.91 -49.53
C PHE A 30 -1.99 -13.60 -50.77
N ASN A 31 -1.07 -14.10 -51.60
CA ASN A 31 -1.10 -15.41 -52.29
C ASN A 31 0.28 -15.54 -52.95
N GLY A 32 1.18 -16.45 -52.57
CA GLY A 32 1.01 -17.89 -52.52
C GLY A 32 1.70 -18.48 -53.76
N SER A 33 2.90 -19.07 -53.60
CA SER A 33 3.44 -20.18 -54.42
C SER A 33 4.96 -20.31 -54.25
N THR A 34 5.34 -21.51 -53.82
CA THR A 34 6.68 -22.09 -53.73
C THR A 34 7.47 -22.01 -55.04
N THR A 35 8.78 -21.70 -54.99
CA THR A 35 9.79 -22.37 -55.83
C THR A 35 11.21 -22.13 -55.30
N ILE A 36 11.90 -23.23 -55.06
CA ILE A 36 13.31 -23.32 -54.65
C ILE A 36 14.21 -23.13 -55.89
N ARG A 37 15.30 -22.36 -55.75
CA ARG A 37 16.50 -22.48 -56.59
C ARG A 37 17.74 -22.64 -55.71
N ALA A 38 18.48 -23.70 -56.00
CA ALA A 38 19.72 -24.10 -55.34
C ALA A 38 20.95 -23.55 -56.08
N GLY A 39 22.04 -23.32 -55.33
CA GLY A 39 23.39 -22.97 -55.78
C GLY A 39 24.17 -22.38 -54.60
N ALA A 40 24.72 -23.21 -53.71
CA ALA A 40 26.11 -23.70 -53.72
C ALA A 40 27.12 -22.63 -53.28
N ASP A 41 27.40 -22.57 -51.97
CA ASP A 41 28.77 -22.73 -51.45
C ASP A 41 28.78 -22.86 -49.92
N THR A 42 29.75 -23.64 -49.46
CA THR A 42 29.77 -24.39 -48.20
C THR A 42 30.26 -23.61 -46.98
N GLN A 43 29.48 -23.62 -45.90
CA GLN A 43 29.94 -23.81 -44.52
C GLN A 43 28.72 -24.08 -43.62
N ALA A 44 28.80 -25.12 -42.78
CA ALA A 44 27.69 -25.64 -41.99
C ALA A 44 27.11 -24.57 -41.04
N PRO A 45 25.81 -24.20 -41.12
CA PRO A 45 25.21 -23.29 -40.17
C PRO A 45 24.40 -24.04 -39.10
N VAL A 46 24.51 -23.50 -37.89
CA VAL A 46 23.82 -23.86 -36.66
C VAL A 46 22.31 -23.92 -36.88
N VAL A 47 21.64 -24.90 -36.27
CA VAL A 47 20.18 -25.00 -36.25
C VAL A 47 19.63 -23.83 -35.44
N GLU A 48 19.24 -22.75 -36.11
CA GLU A 48 18.44 -21.69 -35.50
C GLU A 48 17.00 -22.19 -35.36
N THR A 49 16.52 -22.25 -34.11
CA THR A 49 15.09 -22.39 -33.78
C THR A 49 14.29 -21.27 -34.47
N PRO A 50 13.13 -21.57 -35.08
CA PRO A 50 12.32 -20.54 -35.71
C PRO A 50 11.84 -19.55 -34.65
N LEU A 51 12.15 -18.27 -34.85
CA LEU A 51 11.69 -17.17 -34.02
C LEU A 51 10.16 -17.15 -33.96
N THR A 52 9.63 -16.95 -32.76
CA THR A 52 8.21 -16.70 -32.51
C THR A 52 7.77 -15.40 -33.21
N THR A 53 6.47 -15.25 -33.43
CA THR A 53 5.87 -14.08 -34.09
C THR A 53 6.26 -12.76 -33.41
N GLU A 54 6.52 -12.79 -32.10
CA GLU A 54 6.96 -11.65 -31.30
C GLU A 54 8.43 -11.27 -31.57
N GLU A 55 9.32 -12.26 -31.67
CA GLU A 55 10.74 -12.02 -31.92
C GLU A 55 11.02 -11.56 -33.36
N ALA A 56 10.22 -12.01 -34.33
CA ALA A 56 10.24 -11.50 -35.70
C ALA A 56 9.82 -10.02 -35.80
N SER A 57 8.88 -9.60 -34.95
CA SER A 57 8.43 -8.20 -34.83
C SER A 57 9.52 -7.30 -34.26
N CYS A 58 10.25 -7.75 -33.23
CA CYS A 58 11.38 -7.01 -32.65
C CYS A 58 12.56 -6.87 -33.62
N LYS A 59 12.84 -7.90 -34.44
CA LYS A 59 13.90 -7.86 -35.46
C LYS A 59 13.57 -6.91 -36.62
N LYS A 60 12.30 -6.85 -37.03
CA LYS A 60 11.82 -5.98 -38.13
C LYS A 60 11.82 -4.48 -37.78
N LEU A 61 11.77 -4.15 -36.49
CA LEU A 61 11.82 -2.78 -35.99
C LEU A 61 13.25 -2.25 -35.73
N GLY A 62 14.29 -3.05 -36.02
CA GLY A 62 15.69 -2.62 -35.92
C GLY A 62 16.20 -2.39 -34.49
N MET A 63 15.56 -3.00 -33.48
CA MET A 63 15.75 -2.67 -32.06
C MET A 63 16.53 -3.69 -31.22
N ILE A 64 17.43 -4.52 -31.79
CA ILE A 64 18.28 -5.39 -30.95
C ILE A 64 19.72 -5.47 -31.51
N LYS A 65 20.69 -4.98 -30.73
CA LYS A 65 22.03 -5.61 -30.63
C LYS A 65 21.88 -6.75 -29.62
N GLU A 66 22.40 -7.93 -29.94
CA GLU A 66 22.21 -9.25 -29.26
C GLU A 66 22.56 -9.36 -27.76
N ALA A 67 22.57 -8.27 -26.97
CA ALA A 67 22.94 -8.28 -25.55
C ALA A 67 21.81 -7.82 -24.60
N SER A 68 20.57 -7.65 -25.05
CA SER A 68 19.46 -7.15 -24.22
C SER A 68 18.37 -8.18 -23.92
N CYS A 69 18.73 -9.45 -23.73
CA CYS A 69 17.87 -10.39 -23.01
C CYS A 69 18.10 -10.21 -21.49
N PRO A 70 17.04 -10.21 -20.67
CA PRO A 70 17.15 -9.89 -19.25
C PRO A 70 17.97 -10.95 -18.54
N VAL A 71 19.16 -10.56 -18.07
CA VAL A 71 19.85 -11.25 -16.97
C VAL A 71 18.92 -11.13 -15.74
N PRO A 72 18.76 -12.18 -14.91
CA PRO A 72 17.96 -12.09 -13.69
C PRO A 72 18.54 -10.95 -12.85
N VAL A 73 17.80 -9.87 -12.70
CA VAL A 73 18.13 -8.80 -11.77
C VAL A 73 18.12 -9.45 -10.38
N PRO A 74 19.17 -9.32 -9.56
CA PRO A 74 19.15 -9.85 -8.21
C PRO A 74 17.98 -9.24 -7.44
N ASP A 75 17.16 -10.11 -6.86
CA ASP A 75 15.90 -9.82 -6.21
C ASP A 75 15.98 -8.57 -5.33
N THR A 76 15.24 -7.52 -5.70
CA THR A 76 14.81 -6.54 -4.71
C THR A 76 13.67 -7.19 -3.91
N PRO A 77 13.84 -7.47 -2.62
CA PRO A 77 12.92 -8.35 -1.88
C PRO A 77 11.51 -7.79 -1.63
N TYR A 78 11.21 -6.55 -2.05
CA TYR A 78 9.99 -5.84 -1.65
C TYR A 78 8.99 -5.58 -2.78
N PHE A 79 9.37 -5.83 -4.03
CA PHE A 79 8.49 -5.62 -5.18
C PHE A 79 8.73 -6.74 -6.20
N LYS A 80 8.16 -7.92 -5.93
CA LYS A 80 7.99 -8.91 -6.99
C LYS A 80 7.08 -8.28 -8.05
N ALA A 81 7.46 -8.36 -9.32
CA ALA A 81 6.57 -7.98 -10.41
C ALA A 81 5.26 -8.78 -10.28
N PHE A 82 4.14 -8.20 -10.74
CA PHE A 82 2.84 -8.89 -10.74
C PHE A 82 3.00 -10.22 -11.48
N ASP A 83 3.03 -11.31 -10.72
CA ASP A 83 3.14 -12.67 -11.22
C ASP A 83 1.72 -13.18 -11.37
N SER A 84 1.27 -13.37 -12.61
CA SER A 84 -0.06 -13.91 -12.89
C SER A 84 -0.09 -15.43 -12.79
N ALA A 85 1.04 -16.08 -12.52
CA ALA A 85 1.08 -17.52 -12.35
C ALA A 85 0.40 -17.91 -11.04
N LYS A 86 -0.51 -18.88 -11.14
CA LYS A 86 -1.22 -19.41 -9.97
C LYS A 86 -0.23 -20.09 -9.01
N THR A 87 -0.28 -19.72 -7.74
CA THR A 87 0.45 -20.36 -6.64
C THR A 87 0.05 -21.85 -6.58
N PRO A 88 1.01 -22.78 -6.77
CA PRO A 88 0.75 -24.21 -6.65
C PRO A 88 0.19 -24.58 -5.27
N ASP A 89 -0.70 -25.57 -5.23
CA ASP A 89 -1.37 -26.00 -3.99
C ASP A 89 -0.38 -26.38 -2.86
N ASP A 90 0.79 -26.93 -3.21
CA ASP A 90 1.85 -27.31 -2.26
C ASP A 90 2.72 -26.13 -1.78
N GLN A 91 2.52 -24.95 -2.36
CA GLN A 91 3.23 -23.71 -2.03
C GLN A 91 2.34 -22.69 -1.33
N ARG A 92 1.02 -22.95 -1.24
CA ARG A 92 0.09 -22.08 -0.52
C ARG A 92 0.51 -21.91 0.94
N PRO A 93 0.54 -20.68 1.47
CA PRO A 93 0.67 -20.46 2.90
C PRO A 93 -0.62 -20.87 3.62
N LEU A 94 -0.51 -21.19 4.90
CA LEU A 94 -1.65 -21.37 5.78
C LEU A 94 -1.93 -20.09 6.57
N ILE A 95 -3.14 -19.55 6.46
CA ILE A 95 -3.61 -18.39 7.20
C ILE A 95 -4.60 -18.88 8.25
N THR A 96 -4.32 -18.63 9.52
CA THR A 96 -5.18 -18.99 10.65
C THR A 96 -5.76 -17.74 11.29
N TYR A 97 -7.07 -17.73 11.53
CA TYR A 97 -7.81 -16.59 12.08
C TYR A 97 -8.50 -17.01 13.39
N ALA A 98 -7.96 -16.57 14.53
CA ALA A 98 -8.55 -16.81 15.85
C ALA A 98 -9.70 -15.85 16.12
N TYR A 99 -10.89 -16.41 16.40
CA TYR A 99 -12.12 -15.67 16.57
C TYR A 99 -12.83 -16.06 17.86
N TYR A 100 -13.27 -15.06 18.61
CA TYR A 100 -14.24 -15.20 19.69
C TYR A 100 -15.36 -14.19 19.44
N GLU A 101 -16.60 -14.60 19.67
CA GLU A 101 -17.78 -13.80 19.36
C GLU A 101 -17.80 -12.49 20.18
N ALA A 102 -17.79 -11.37 19.48
CA ALA A 102 -17.97 -10.02 20.03
C ALA A 102 -18.43 -9.07 18.91
N PRO A 103 -19.14 -7.96 19.21
CA PRO A 103 -19.66 -7.06 18.17
C PRO A 103 -18.59 -6.54 17.20
N PHE A 104 -17.44 -6.09 17.72
CA PHE A 104 -16.33 -5.62 16.87
C PHE A 104 -15.69 -6.78 16.09
N ALA A 105 -15.53 -7.95 16.71
CA ALA A 105 -14.88 -9.11 16.12
C ALA A 105 -15.72 -9.67 14.97
N ARG A 106 -17.05 -9.72 15.12
CA ARG A 106 -17.98 -10.12 14.07
C ARG A 106 -17.93 -9.18 12.87
N ALA A 107 -17.89 -7.87 13.10
CA ALA A 107 -17.73 -6.89 12.03
C ALA A 107 -16.39 -7.06 11.30
N ASN A 108 -15.31 -7.32 12.04
CA ASN A 108 -13.99 -7.58 11.44
C ASN A 108 -13.96 -8.88 10.63
N LEU A 109 -14.57 -9.95 11.16
CA LEU A 109 -14.65 -11.23 10.46
C LEU A 109 -15.44 -11.09 9.15
N LYS A 110 -16.57 -10.37 9.16
CA LYS A 110 -17.33 -10.09 7.94
C LYS A 110 -16.47 -9.37 6.91
N PHE A 111 -15.83 -8.26 7.31
CA PHE A 111 -14.94 -7.52 6.42
C PHE A 111 -13.79 -8.38 5.88
N PHE A 112 -13.19 -9.23 6.71
CA PHE A 112 -12.13 -10.13 6.29
C PHE A 112 -12.62 -11.18 5.28
N VAL A 113 -13.80 -11.78 5.49
CA VAL A 113 -14.39 -12.75 4.55
C VAL A 113 -14.72 -12.08 3.22
N ASP A 114 -15.22 -10.84 3.24
CA ASP A 114 -15.60 -10.11 2.04
C ASP A 114 -14.39 -9.66 1.21
N HIS A 115 -13.26 -9.32 1.84
CA HIS A 115 -12.13 -8.69 1.14
C HIS A 115 -10.81 -9.48 1.13
N ALA A 116 -10.56 -10.34 2.12
CA ALA A 116 -9.22 -10.91 2.35
C ALA A 116 -9.01 -12.28 1.71
N LEU A 117 -10.09 -13.04 1.49
CA LEU A 117 -10.01 -14.40 0.97
C LEU A 117 -9.50 -14.43 -0.47
N HIS A 118 -8.73 -15.46 -0.82
CA HIS A 118 -8.18 -15.67 -2.16
C HIS A 118 -7.78 -17.13 -2.42
N ASP A 119 -7.59 -17.52 -3.68
CA ASP A 119 -7.23 -18.90 -4.06
C ASP A 119 -5.76 -19.26 -3.81
N ALA A 120 -4.89 -18.27 -3.57
CA ALA A 120 -3.45 -18.47 -3.38
C ALA A 120 -3.02 -18.88 -1.95
N ALA A 121 -3.95 -19.07 -1.01
CA ALA A 121 -3.66 -19.50 0.38
C ALA A 121 -4.75 -20.46 0.89
N ASP A 122 -4.44 -21.24 1.92
CA ASP A 122 -5.46 -21.98 2.68
C ASP A 122 -5.83 -21.18 3.95
N PHE A 123 -7.12 -21.18 4.30
CA PHE A 123 -7.66 -20.42 5.43
C PHE A 123 -8.28 -21.35 6.48
N ILE A 124 -7.90 -21.18 7.74
CA ILE A 124 -8.53 -21.84 8.88
C ILE A 124 -9.07 -20.79 9.85
N PHE A 125 -10.39 -20.72 9.97
CA PHE A 125 -11.06 -19.93 10.99
C PHE A 125 -11.23 -20.76 12.27
N ILE A 126 -10.60 -20.31 13.35
CA ILE A 126 -10.66 -20.96 14.66
C ILE A 126 -11.74 -20.26 15.48
N LEU A 127 -12.91 -20.88 15.57
CA LEU A 127 -14.07 -20.33 16.28
C LEU A 127 -14.04 -20.83 17.73
N ASN A 128 -13.63 -19.96 18.64
CA ASN A 128 -13.59 -20.20 20.07
C ASN A 128 -14.96 -19.89 20.68
N GLY A 129 -15.61 -20.91 21.24
CA GLY A 129 -16.93 -20.78 21.86
C GLY A 129 -18.10 -20.84 20.88
N GLU A 130 -19.29 -20.60 21.41
CA GLU A 130 -20.54 -20.68 20.65
C GLU A 130 -20.67 -19.50 19.68
N THR A 131 -20.89 -19.82 18.40
CA THR A 131 -21.14 -18.84 17.34
C THR A 131 -21.75 -19.52 16.12
N ASP A 132 -22.50 -18.76 15.33
CA ASP A 132 -23.05 -19.15 14.04
C ASP A 132 -22.26 -18.57 12.85
N ALA A 133 -21.11 -17.93 13.11
CA ALA A 133 -20.35 -17.20 12.10
C ALA A 133 -19.86 -18.08 10.93
N ASP A 134 -19.70 -19.39 11.15
CA ASP A 134 -19.44 -20.36 10.08
C ASP A 134 -20.56 -20.37 9.03
N LYS A 135 -21.82 -20.31 9.47
CA LYS A 135 -23.00 -20.37 8.60
C LYS A 135 -23.42 -18.99 8.10
N THR A 136 -23.32 -17.98 8.95
CA THR A 136 -23.86 -16.64 8.66
C THR A 136 -22.85 -15.71 7.99
N ILE A 137 -21.55 -16.06 8.00
CA ILE A 137 -20.49 -15.23 7.41
C ILE A 137 -19.57 -16.07 6.51
N ILE A 138 -18.85 -17.03 7.09
CA ILE A 138 -17.73 -17.71 6.39
C ILE A 138 -18.22 -18.51 5.17
N PHE A 139 -19.22 -19.38 5.37
CA PHE A 139 -19.79 -20.19 4.31
C PHE A 139 -21.07 -19.60 3.69
N ALA A 140 -21.54 -18.45 4.18
CA ALA A 140 -22.70 -17.76 3.60
C ALA A 140 -22.45 -17.39 2.13
N ASP A 141 -23.40 -17.69 1.25
CA ASP A 141 -23.37 -17.18 -0.11
C ASP A 141 -23.69 -15.67 -0.07
N PRO A 142 -22.96 -14.83 -0.83
CA PRO A 142 -23.24 -13.40 -0.88
C PRO A 142 -24.65 -13.16 -1.46
N GLU A 143 -25.34 -12.14 -0.95
CA GLU A 143 -26.63 -11.71 -1.48
C GLU A 143 -26.43 -11.01 -2.84
N ILE A 144 -26.42 -11.81 -3.91
CA ILE A 144 -26.29 -11.30 -5.28
C ILE A 144 -27.68 -11.16 -5.93
N PRO A 145 -28.04 -9.96 -6.44
CA PRO A 145 -29.25 -9.75 -7.24
C PRO A 145 -29.37 -10.76 -8.37
N GLU A 146 -30.58 -11.26 -8.63
CA GLU A 146 -30.81 -12.36 -9.57
C GLU A 146 -30.26 -12.06 -10.98
N ASP A 147 -30.37 -10.81 -11.42
CA ASP A 147 -29.88 -10.31 -12.70
C ASP A 147 -28.34 -10.22 -12.80
N LEU A 148 -27.62 -10.31 -11.67
CA LEU A 148 -26.16 -10.21 -11.61
C LEU A 148 -25.47 -11.55 -11.30
N ARG A 149 -26.22 -12.62 -11.04
CA ARG A 149 -25.65 -13.94 -10.64
C ARG A 149 -24.75 -14.57 -11.68
N ASP A 150 -25.02 -14.32 -12.96
CA ASP A 150 -24.21 -14.84 -14.06
C ASP A 150 -22.96 -13.99 -14.35
N LEU A 151 -22.91 -12.76 -13.82
CA LEU A 151 -21.80 -11.82 -14.03
C LEU A 151 -20.76 -11.89 -12.91
N ILE A 152 -21.17 -12.18 -11.68
CA ILE A 152 -20.28 -12.23 -10.52
C ILE A 152 -19.75 -13.67 -10.36
N PRO A 153 -18.44 -13.91 -10.50
CA PRO A 153 -17.88 -15.26 -10.38
C PRO A 153 -18.15 -15.87 -9.00
N LYS A 154 -18.73 -17.06 -8.95
CA LYS A 154 -18.88 -17.79 -7.69
C LYS A 154 -17.50 -18.27 -7.23
N ARG A 155 -17.08 -17.84 -6.03
CA ARG A 155 -15.80 -18.24 -5.44
C ARG A 155 -15.92 -19.65 -4.83
N ASP A 156 -15.06 -20.57 -5.26
CA ASP A 156 -15.02 -21.96 -4.78
C ASP A 156 -14.31 -22.01 -3.41
N LYS A 157 -15.08 -22.13 -2.33
CA LYS A 157 -14.60 -22.08 -0.93
C LYS A 157 -13.82 -23.33 -0.50
N LYS A 158 -13.14 -24.03 -1.41
CA LYS A 158 -12.45 -25.32 -1.16
C LYS A 158 -11.22 -25.23 -0.26
N ASN A 159 -10.58 -24.07 -0.22
CA ASN A 159 -9.39 -23.75 0.56
C ASN A 159 -9.76 -23.09 1.91
N ILE A 160 -11.05 -23.08 2.27
CA ILE A 160 -11.55 -22.47 3.50
C ILE A 160 -12.07 -23.55 4.44
N PHE A 161 -11.57 -23.51 5.68
CA PHE A 161 -11.91 -24.45 6.73
C PHE A 161 -12.27 -23.70 8.01
N VAL A 162 -13.14 -24.32 8.81
CA VAL A 162 -13.50 -23.85 10.15
C VAL A 162 -13.16 -24.94 11.15
N LYS A 163 -12.56 -24.54 12.28
CA LYS A 163 -12.42 -25.35 13.48
C LYS A 163 -13.23 -24.74 14.61
N LYS A 164 -14.36 -25.37 14.96
CA LYS A 164 -15.11 -25.06 16.18
C LYS A 164 -14.47 -25.74 17.39
N ARG A 165 -14.31 -25.00 18.47
CA ARG A 165 -13.72 -25.49 19.72
C ARG A 165 -14.25 -24.72 20.95
N PRO A 166 -14.17 -25.29 22.16
CA PRO A 166 -14.49 -24.57 23.39
C PRO A 166 -13.66 -23.29 23.54
N ASN A 167 -14.22 -22.26 24.17
CA ASN A 167 -13.52 -21.00 24.42
C ASN A 167 -12.45 -21.16 25.51
N THR A 168 -11.25 -21.62 25.12
CA THR A 168 -10.11 -21.89 25.98
C THR A 168 -8.81 -21.45 25.29
N CYS A 169 -7.74 -21.28 26.07
CA CYS A 169 -6.38 -21.00 25.58
C CYS A 169 -6.17 -19.64 24.88
N PHE A 170 -7.17 -18.74 24.90
CA PHE A 170 -7.15 -17.46 24.19
C PHE A 170 -6.78 -17.64 22.70
N ASP A 171 -6.36 -16.59 22.02
CA ASP A 171 -5.99 -16.64 20.60
C ASP A 171 -4.68 -17.40 20.35
N LEU A 172 -3.59 -17.04 21.03
CA LEU A 172 -2.28 -17.65 20.83
C LEU A 172 -2.26 -19.16 21.12
N GLY A 173 -2.91 -19.57 22.21
CA GLY A 173 -3.01 -20.99 22.55
C GLY A 173 -3.96 -21.75 21.62
N ALA A 174 -4.99 -21.10 21.08
CA ALA A 174 -5.84 -21.71 20.05
C ALA A 174 -5.09 -21.94 18.74
N HIS A 175 -4.21 -21.02 18.30
CA HIS A 175 -3.32 -21.27 17.17
C HIS A 175 -2.42 -22.47 17.45
N ASN A 176 -1.81 -22.55 18.63
CA ASN A 176 -0.96 -23.67 19.02
C ASN A 176 -1.71 -25.02 18.99
N GLU A 177 -2.91 -25.10 19.57
CA GLU A 177 -3.71 -26.33 19.55
C GLU A 177 -4.05 -26.76 18.12
N VAL A 178 -4.54 -25.83 17.30
CA VAL A 178 -4.99 -26.15 15.94
C VAL A 178 -3.81 -26.53 15.05
N LEU A 179 -2.69 -25.81 15.11
CA LEU A 179 -1.50 -26.12 14.30
C LEU A 179 -0.85 -27.46 14.69
N ASN A 180 -1.05 -27.91 15.93
CA ASN A 180 -0.65 -29.23 16.42
C ASN A 180 -1.70 -30.32 16.21
N SER A 181 -2.73 -30.06 15.39
CA SER A 181 -3.77 -31.02 15.03
C SER A 181 -3.73 -31.37 13.54
N VAL A 182 -4.54 -32.34 13.15
CA VAL A 182 -4.74 -32.75 11.75
C VAL A 182 -6.09 -32.22 11.26
N LEU A 183 -6.16 -31.86 9.99
CA LEU A 183 -7.41 -31.45 9.33
C LEU A 183 -8.41 -32.62 9.29
N GLY A 184 -9.61 -32.41 9.82
CA GLY A 184 -10.69 -33.40 9.88
C GLY A 184 -10.91 -33.99 11.28
N GLY A 185 -12.14 -34.45 11.54
CA GLY A 185 -12.60 -34.91 12.85
C GLY A 185 -13.53 -33.91 13.53
N GLU A 186 -13.67 -34.04 14.86
CA GLU A 186 -14.62 -33.24 15.63
C GLU A 186 -14.39 -31.73 15.46
N GLY A 187 -15.48 -30.98 15.23
CA GLY A 187 -15.45 -29.52 15.09
C GLY A 187 -14.87 -28.99 13.77
N TRP A 188 -14.37 -29.85 12.88
CA TRP A 188 -13.87 -29.43 11.57
C TRP A 188 -14.99 -29.36 10.53
N ILE A 189 -15.06 -28.24 9.81
CA ILE A 189 -16.06 -27.96 8.78
C ILE A 189 -15.33 -27.41 7.55
N GLY A 190 -15.68 -27.92 6.37
CA GLY A 190 -15.24 -27.40 5.07
C GLY A 190 -16.45 -26.98 4.22
N LYS A 191 -16.22 -26.66 2.94
CA LYS A 191 -17.29 -26.22 2.02
C LYS A 191 -18.49 -27.15 1.93
N ASP A 192 -18.28 -28.46 2.08
CA ASP A 192 -19.32 -29.50 1.97
C ASP A 192 -19.86 -29.94 3.34
N GLY A 193 -19.54 -29.22 4.43
CA GLY A 193 -19.96 -29.53 5.79
C GLY A 193 -18.88 -30.21 6.64
N PRO A 194 -19.25 -31.00 7.67
CA PRO A 194 -18.31 -31.64 8.59
C PRO A 194 -17.28 -32.52 7.88
N ILE A 195 -16.01 -32.36 8.24
CA ILE A 195 -14.90 -33.11 7.62
C ILE A 195 -14.64 -34.37 8.47
N PRO A 196 -14.76 -35.59 7.91
CA PRO A 196 -14.51 -36.81 8.66
C PRO A 196 -13.03 -36.91 9.11
N ALA A 197 -12.80 -37.61 10.22
CA ALA A 197 -11.44 -37.89 10.66
C ALA A 197 -10.67 -38.73 9.62
N PRO A 198 -9.37 -38.48 9.40
CA PRO A 198 -8.57 -39.29 8.48
C PRO A 198 -8.54 -40.77 8.92
N LYS A 199 -8.73 -41.69 7.97
CA LYS A 199 -8.70 -43.14 8.25
C LYS A 199 -7.24 -43.61 8.45
N GLY A 200 -7.01 -44.52 9.40
CA GLY A 200 -5.71 -45.19 9.62
C GLY A 200 -4.82 -44.60 10.73
N MET A 201 -5.37 -43.81 11.64
CA MET A 201 -4.59 -43.21 12.74
C MET A 201 -4.34 -44.20 13.88
N ALA A 202 -3.12 -44.72 13.96
CA ALA A 202 -2.49 -45.17 15.19
C ALA A 202 -1.29 -44.23 15.43
N SER A 203 -1.52 -43.15 16.19
CA SER A 203 -0.67 -41.94 16.31
C SER A 203 -0.61 -41.10 15.02
N ALA A 204 -0.91 -39.79 15.12
CA ALA A 204 -0.68 -38.86 14.03
C ALA A 204 0.82 -38.84 13.74
N GLY A 205 1.24 -39.34 12.57
CA GLY A 205 2.62 -39.13 12.13
C GLY A 205 2.87 -37.63 12.02
N ASP A 206 4.02 -37.15 12.52
CA ASP A 206 4.36 -35.72 12.60
C ASP A 206 4.07 -34.95 11.29
N ASN A 207 4.26 -35.58 10.13
CA ASN A 207 4.05 -34.96 8.82
C ASN A 207 2.59 -34.58 8.51
N MET A 208 1.61 -35.15 9.22
CA MET A 208 0.19 -34.84 9.02
C MET A 208 -0.27 -33.60 9.79
N LEU A 209 0.53 -33.13 10.75
CA LEU A 209 0.19 -31.96 11.56
C LEU A 209 0.20 -30.70 10.69
N LEU A 210 -0.73 -29.78 10.93
CA LEU A 210 -0.82 -28.54 10.17
C LEU A 210 0.47 -27.70 10.24
N ARG A 211 1.19 -27.73 11.37
CA ARG A 211 2.54 -27.12 11.53
C ARG A 211 3.62 -27.70 10.61
N ASN A 212 3.39 -28.88 10.04
CA ASN A 212 4.35 -29.60 9.19
C ASN A 212 3.87 -29.75 7.74
N LYS A 213 2.57 -29.53 7.48
CA LYS A 213 1.99 -29.60 6.13
C LYS A 213 2.33 -28.39 5.26
N TYR A 214 2.57 -27.22 5.86
CA TYR A 214 2.82 -25.97 5.14
C TYR A 214 4.23 -25.43 5.39
N LYS A 215 4.68 -24.55 4.49
CA LYS A 215 6.02 -23.94 4.58
C LYS A 215 5.98 -22.51 5.15
N ARG A 216 4.83 -21.86 5.06
CA ARG A 216 4.62 -20.45 5.38
C ARG A 216 3.27 -20.27 6.06
N TYR A 217 3.22 -19.36 7.02
CA TYR A 217 2.09 -19.22 7.92
C TYR A 217 1.79 -17.75 8.19
N ILE A 218 0.50 -17.42 8.30
CA ILE A 218 0.04 -16.19 8.93
C ILE A 218 -0.91 -16.59 10.08
N LEU A 219 -0.64 -16.10 11.28
CA LEU A 219 -1.46 -16.27 12.47
C LEU A 219 -2.04 -14.91 12.79
N MET A 220 -3.36 -14.78 12.82
CA MET A 220 -4.02 -13.52 13.13
C MET A 220 -5.25 -13.72 14.01
N ASN A 221 -5.68 -12.66 14.67
CA ASN A 221 -6.86 -12.68 15.52
C ASN A 221 -7.91 -11.64 15.11
N ALA A 222 -9.12 -11.79 15.65
CA ALA A 222 -10.26 -10.93 15.32
C ALA A 222 -10.21 -9.51 15.91
N SER A 223 -9.07 -9.09 16.48
CA SER A 223 -8.92 -7.78 17.13
C SER A 223 -8.61 -6.62 16.15
N ILE A 224 -8.35 -6.96 14.89
CA ILE A 224 -8.00 -6.07 13.79
C ILE A 224 -8.99 -6.20 12.62
N ARG A 225 -9.16 -5.13 11.85
CA ARG A 225 -9.91 -5.10 10.58
C ARG A 225 -8.96 -4.87 9.41
N GLY A 226 -9.23 -5.54 8.31
CA GLY A 226 -8.47 -5.42 7.06
C GLY A 226 -8.67 -6.67 6.18
N PRO A 227 -7.93 -6.77 5.06
CA PRO A 227 -6.88 -5.85 4.64
C PRO A 227 -7.45 -4.56 4.00
N PHE A 228 -6.82 -3.43 4.28
CA PHE A 228 -7.03 -2.14 3.63
C PHE A 228 -5.91 -1.94 2.62
N VAL A 229 -6.17 -2.34 1.37
CA VAL A 229 -5.20 -2.22 0.28
C VAL A 229 -5.46 -0.91 -0.48
N PRO A 230 -4.48 -0.01 -0.61
CA PRO A 230 -4.67 1.23 -1.37
C PRO A 230 -5.05 0.96 -2.83
N ARG A 231 -5.88 1.82 -3.45
CA ARG A 231 -6.42 1.57 -4.81
C ARG A 231 -5.36 1.31 -5.87
N TRP A 232 -4.25 2.01 -5.72
CA TRP A 232 -3.11 2.01 -6.64
C TRP A 232 -2.18 0.80 -6.43
N SER A 233 -2.38 0.04 -5.36
CA SER A 233 -1.60 -1.17 -5.09
C SER A 233 -2.17 -2.34 -5.87
N THR A 234 -1.27 -3.14 -6.44
CA THR A 234 -1.56 -4.42 -7.09
C THR A 234 -0.99 -5.60 -6.29
N GLN A 235 -0.55 -5.35 -5.06
CA GLN A 235 0.06 -6.38 -4.23
C GLN A 235 -0.98 -7.23 -3.52
N CYS A 236 -0.75 -8.54 -3.49
CA CYS A 236 -1.46 -9.43 -2.59
C CYS A 236 -1.08 -9.12 -1.13
N TRP A 237 -2.08 -8.93 -0.26
CA TRP A 237 -1.85 -8.53 1.12
C TRP A 237 -1.05 -9.56 1.93
N SER A 238 -1.29 -10.86 1.68
CA SER A 238 -0.60 -11.94 2.40
C SER A 238 0.87 -12.02 1.97
N ASP A 239 1.16 -11.81 0.70
CA ASP A 239 2.51 -11.68 0.15
C ASP A 239 3.26 -10.46 0.69
N SER A 240 2.58 -9.33 0.92
CA SER A 240 3.21 -8.16 1.55
C SER A 240 3.85 -8.51 2.90
N TYR A 241 3.24 -9.45 3.66
CA TYR A 241 3.79 -9.95 4.92
C TYR A 241 4.81 -11.07 4.69
N LEU A 242 4.46 -12.09 3.90
CA LEU A 242 5.26 -13.29 3.74
C LEU A 242 6.58 -13.06 3.00
N ASN A 243 6.62 -12.13 2.04
CA ASN A 243 7.84 -11.85 1.26
C ASN A 243 8.91 -11.09 2.06
N ARG A 244 8.60 -10.63 3.28
CA ARG A 244 9.59 -10.07 4.22
C ARG A 244 10.38 -11.15 4.96
N LEU A 245 9.88 -12.39 4.98
CA LEU A 245 10.60 -13.50 5.60
C LEU A 245 11.86 -13.82 4.80
N THR A 246 12.95 -14.11 5.50
CA THR A 246 14.23 -14.49 4.91
C THR A 246 14.86 -15.62 5.72
N ASP A 247 16.07 -16.06 5.35
CA ASP A 247 16.83 -17.00 6.18
C ASP A 247 17.12 -16.45 7.59
N LYS A 248 17.08 -15.12 7.76
CA LYS A 248 17.32 -14.44 9.03
C LYS A 248 16.03 -13.94 9.68
N ILE A 249 15.11 -13.37 8.91
CA ILE A 249 13.85 -12.81 9.41
C ILE A 249 12.82 -13.93 9.50
N LYS A 250 12.46 -14.32 10.72
CA LYS A 250 11.54 -15.45 10.98
C LYS A 250 10.18 -15.05 11.53
N LEU A 251 9.98 -13.77 11.84
CA LEU A 251 8.71 -13.24 12.32
C LEU A 251 8.48 -11.83 11.79
N VAL A 252 7.32 -11.61 11.19
CA VAL A 252 6.89 -10.32 10.66
C VAL A 252 5.50 -10.00 11.20
N GLY A 253 5.26 -8.78 11.67
CA GLY A 253 3.93 -8.36 12.11
C GLY A 253 3.63 -6.90 11.86
N MET A 254 2.41 -6.46 12.15
CA MET A 254 2.00 -5.08 11.83
C MET A 254 2.67 -4.03 12.70
N SER A 255 3.08 -4.37 13.93
CA SER A 255 3.63 -3.40 14.86
C SER A 255 4.67 -4.01 15.79
N TYR A 256 5.62 -3.16 16.18
CA TYR A 256 6.65 -3.46 17.16
C TYR A 256 6.37 -2.65 18.42
N ASN A 257 6.22 -3.34 19.55
CA ASN A 257 5.95 -2.73 20.85
C ASN A 257 7.10 -3.00 21.83
N CYS A 258 7.19 -2.21 22.89
CA CYS A 258 8.00 -2.49 24.05
C CYS A 258 7.12 -2.80 25.26
N HIS A 259 7.54 -3.77 26.05
CA HIS A 259 6.91 -4.10 27.32
C HIS A 259 8.01 -4.39 28.34
N ASN A 260 8.07 -3.60 29.40
CA ASN A 260 9.11 -3.72 30.44
C ASN A 260 10.56 -3.68 29.88
N GLY A 261 10.78 -2.92 28.80
CA GLY A 261 12.08 -2.81 28.12
C GLY A 261 12.40 -3.94 27.14
N GLU A 262 11.54 -4.96 27.03
CA GLU A 262 11.65 -6.00 26.02
C GLU A 262 10.80 -5.63 24.80
N GLY A 263 11.44 -5.63 23.62
CA GLY A 263 10.77 -5.23 22.40
C GLY A 263 10.32 -6.43 21.57
N HIS A 264 9.06 -6.43 21.17
CA HIS A 264 8.39 -7.57 20.59
C HIS A 264 7.42 -7.20 19.45
N ILE A 265 7.17 -8.16 18.56
CA ILE A 265 6.13 -8.04 17.54
C ILE A 265 4.77 -8.38 18.16
N GLN A 266 3.80 -7.48 18.03
CA GLN A 266 2.45 -7.67 18.56
C GLN A 266 1.68 -8.77 17.80
N SER A 267 0.91 -9.59 18.52
CA SER A 267 0.33 -10.86 18.01
C SER A 267 -0.94 -10.74 17.20
N MET A 268 -1.41 -9.52 16.92
CA MET A 268 -2.62 -9.33 16.11
C MET A 268 -2.50 -9.97 14.72
N ILE A 269 -1.30 -9.93 14.15
CA ILE A 269 -0.93 -10.65 12.92
C ILE A 269 0.56 -10.99 12.97
N TRP A 270 0.89 -12.26 12.74
CA TRP A 270 2.24 -12.80 12.66
C TRP A 270 2.39 -13.62 11.40
N ALA A 271 3.28 -13.20 10.52
CA ALA A 271 3.77 -13.99 9.41
C ALA A 271 5.08 -14.67 9.79
N THR A 272 5.19 -15.97 9.53
CA THR A 272 6.38 -16.78 9.84
C THR A 272 6.55 -17.89 8.81
N ASP A 273 7.76 -18.46 8.72
CA ASP A 273 8.02 -19.67 7.94
C ASP A 273 7.93 -20.91 8.83
N HIS A 274 8.08 -22.09 8.24
CA HIS A 274 8.06 -23.34 8.97
C HIS A 274 9.08 -23.38 10.11
N THR A 275 10.29 -22.86 9.90
CA THR A 275 11.36 -22.88 10.92
C THR A 275 10.99 -21.98 12.11
N GLY A 276 10.58 -20.74 11.84
CA GLY A 276 10.12 -19.81 12.86
C GLY A 276 8.93 -20.38 13.63
N LEU A 277 7.96 -21.00 12.93
CA LEU A 277 6.81 -21.60 13.57
C LEU A 277 7.19 -22.73 14.55
N GLN A 278 8.10 -23.64 14.18
CA GLN A 278 8.52 -24.72 15.10
C GLN A 278 9.06 -24.17 16.42
N HIS A 279 9.80 -23.06 16.38
CA HIS A 279 10.31 -22.41 17.59
C HIS A 279 9.21 -21.66 18.36
N MET A 280 8.28 -21.03 17.66
CA MET A 280 7.13 -20.35 18.27
C MET A 280 6.18 -21.33 18.98
N LEU A 281 5.99 -22.54 18.46
CA LEU A 281 5.11 -23.56 19.06
C LEU A 281 5.74 -24.34 20.22
N THR A 282 6.85 -23.86 20.79
CA THR A 282 7.44 -24.40 22.02
C THR A 282 6.86 -23.72 23.25
N LYS A 283 6.90 -24.39 24.42
CA LYS A 283 6.48 -23.79 25.70
C LYS A 283 7.23 -22.51 26.07
N ALA A 284 8.45 -22.31 25.54
CA ALA A 284 9.19 -21.07 25.75
C ALA A 284 8.50 -19.87 25.05
N ALA A 285 7.75 -20.12 23.98
CA ALA A 285 6.97 -19.13 23.24
C ALA A 285 5.46 -19.38 23.45
N ILE A 286 4.69 -19.69 22.41
CA ILE A 286 3.23 -19.86 22.48
C ILE A 286 2.74 -21.32 22.59
N GLY A 287 3.66 -22.26 22.76
CA GLY A 287 3.42 -23.71 22.75
C GLY A 287 2.67 -24.29 23.95
N GLU A 288 1.74 -23.55 24.54
CA GLU A 288 0.93 -23.97 25.67
C GLU A 288 -0.50 -23.40 25.59
N CYS A 289 -1.37 -23.86 26.49
CA CYS A 289 -2.70 -23.29 26.65
C CYS A 289 -2.66 -22.27 27.81
N PHE A 290 -3.17 -21.06 27.57
CA PHE A 290 -3.17 -19.99 28.55
C PHE A 290 -4.48 -19.97 29.34
N GLY A 291 -4.36 -19.92 30.68
CA GLY A 291 -5.50 -19.82 31.59
C GLY A 291 -5.95 -18.37 31.82
N ALA A 292 -5.04 -17.41 31.67
CA ALA A 292 -5.32 -15.99 31.81
C ALA A 292 -4.78 -15.16 30.63
N MET A 293 -5.44 -14.03 30.36
CA MET A 293 -5.04 -13.11 29.29
C MET A 293 -3.61 -12.58 29.50
N SER A 294 -3.20 -12.34 30.75
CA SER A 294 -1.85 -11.89 31.08
C SER A 294 -0.78 -12.92 30.69
N GLU A 295 -1.07 -14.21 30.78
CA GLU A 295 -0.14 -15.27 30.37
C GLU A 295 0.04 -15.29 28.85
N ALA A 296 -1.05 -15.10 28.10
CA ALA A 296 -1.01 -14.97 26.65
C ALA A 296 -0.24 -13.69 26.22
N MET A 297 -0.45 -12.56 26.91
CA MET A 297 0.31 -11.33 26.66
C MET A 297 1.80 -11.52 26.94
N LEU A 298 2.17 -12.19 28.02
CA LEU A 298 3.58 -12.50 28.30
C LEU A 298 4.17 -13.46 27.25
N ALA A 299 3.35 -14.38 26.71
CA ALA A 299 3.75 -15.25 25.61
C ALA A 299 4.01 -14.47 24.32
N GLU A 300 3.18 -13.47 24.00
CA GLU A 300 3.42 -12.52 22.91
C GLU A 300 4.79 -11.84 23.06
N VAL A 301 5.08 -11.27 24.24
CA VAL A 301 6.33 -10.53 24.51
C VAL A 301 7.55 -11.44 24.34
N ARG A 302 7.57 -12.59 25.02
CA ARG A 302 8.74 -13.49 25.03
C ARG A 302 8.99 -14.19 23.68
N THR A 303 7.97 -14.36 22.83
CA THR A 303 8.11 -15.06 21.54
C THR A 303 9.15 -14.40 20.64
N THR A 304 9.21 -13.06 20.63
CA THR A 304 10.23 -12.34 19.86
C THR A 304 11.63 -12.59 20.44
N GLN A 305 11.75 -12.65 21.77
CA GLN A 305 13.03 -12.92 22.43
C GLN A 305 13.53 -14.34 22.15
N VAL A 306 12.65 -15.34 22.18
CA VAL A 306 12.98 -16.73 21.83
C VAL A 306 13.62 -16.83 20.44
N LEU A 307 13.06 -16.13 19.44
CA LEU A 307 13.64 -16.11 18.10
C LEU A 307 14.99 -15.38 18.04
N ARG A 308 15.13 -14.27 18.78
CA ARG A 308 16.38 -13.52 18.86
C ARG A 308 17.51 -14.30 19.52
N ASP A 309 17.22 -15.03 20.58
CA ASP A 309 18.19 -15.88 21.28
C ASP A 309 18.74 -17.00 20.37
N LEU A 310 17.95 -17.42 19.38
CA LEU A 310 18.35 -18.36 18.34
C LEU A 310 19.13 -17.70 17.17
N GLY A 311 19.35 -16.39 17.24
CA GLY A 311 20.07 -15.63 16.21
C GLY A 311 19.21 -15.15 15.05
N PHE A 312 17.88 -15.31 15.12
CA PHE A 312 16.95 -14.80 14.12
C PHE A 312 16.61 -13.31 14.36
N GLU A 313 16.13 -12.67 13.30
CA GLU A 313 15.63 -11.30 13.30
C GLU A 313 14.10 -11.28 13.15
N VAL A 314 13.51 -10.13 13.49
CA VAL A 314 12.08 -9.85 13.34
C VAL A 314 11.89 -8.54 12.59
N ASP A 315 10.76 -8.41 11.91
CA ASP A 315 10.43 -7.26 11.08
C ASP A 315 8.98 -6.80 11.29
N THR A 316 8.68 -5.56 10.92
CA THR A 316 7.35 -4.99 10.99
C THR A 316 7.07 -4.00 9.86
N PHE A 317 5.81 -3.64 9.66
CA PHE A 317 5.39 -2.68 8.63
C PHE A 317 5.56 -1.22 9.07
N MET A 318 5.71 -0.96 10.38
CA MET A 318 5.89 0.38 10.91
C MET A 318 7.07 1.10 10.24
N SER A 319 6.80 2.17 9.52
CA SER A 319 7.78 2.99 8.80
C SER A 319 8.83 3.53 9.74
N VAL A 320 8.40 3.93 10.94
CA VAL A 320 9.32 4.40 11.97
C VAL A 320 10.34 3.32 12.32
N TYR A 321 9.97 2.03 12.37
CA TYR A 321 10.87 0.91 12.71
C TYR A 321 11.96 0.73 11.64
N HIS A 322 11.75 1.29 10.45
CA HIS A 322 12.72 1.30 9.35
C HIS A 322 13.44 2.65 9.21
N SER A 323 13.08 3.63 10.03
CA SER A 323 13.61 4.98 9.93
C SER A 323 15.01 5.07 10.57
N GLU A 324 15.95 5.62 9.82
CA GLU A 324 17.27 5.98 10.32
C GLU A 324 17.50 7.47 10.03
N ASN A 325 18.06 8.20 11.00
CA ASN A 325 18.47 9.57 10.73
C ASN A 325 19.65 9.61 9.74
N ARG A 326 19.81 10.73 9.04
CA ARG A 326 20.82 10.85 7.97
C ARG A 326 22.24 10.62 8.47
N ALA A 327 22.56 11.10 9.67
CA ALA A 327 23.88 10.90 10.29
C ALA A 327 24.20 9.41 10.47
N ALA A 328 23.28 8.63 11.04
CA ALA A 328 23.43 7.20 11.24
C ALA A 328 23.50 6.44 9.90
N LYS A 329 22.65 6.81 8.93
CA LYS A 329 22.69 6.28 7.56
C LYS A 329 24.07 6.48 6.92
N TYR A 330 24.62 7.70 7.02
CA TYR A 330 25.94 8.03 6.48
C TYR A 330 27.06 7.30 7.22
N ALA A 331 26.99 7.17 8.53
CA ALA A 331 27.94 6.37 9.31
C ALA A 331 27.95 4.90 8.86
N ARG A 332 26.76 4.29 8.68
CA ARG A 332 26.63 2.92 8.16
C ARG A 332 27.20 2.77 6.75
N MET A 333 26.91 3.72 5.86
CA MET A 333 27.46 3.70 4.50
C MET A 333 28.99 3.84 4.49
N ARG A 334 29.56 4.70 5.35
CA ARG A 334 31.01 4.82 5.54
C ARG A 334 31.61 3.51 6.07
N ALA A 335 30.97 2.86 7.04
CA ALA A 335 31.42 1.58 7.58
C ALA A 335 31.37 0.45 6.54
N LYS A 336 30.31 0.39 5.70
CA LYS A 336 30.23 -0.56 4.58
C LYS A 336 31.33 -0.30 3.55
N LYS A 337 31.54 0.97 3.17
CA LYS A 337 32.62 1.39 2.27
C LYS A 337 34.00 1.00 2.82
N ALA A 338 34.25 1.21 4.12
CA ALA A 338 35.50 0.85 4.79
C ALA A 338 35.73 -0.68 4.82
N LYS A 339 34.66 -1.48 4.87
CA LYS A 339 34.71 -2.94 4.76
C LYS A 339 34.80 -3.45 3.32
N GLY A 340 35.02 -2.58 2.33
CA GLY A 340 35.07 -2.96 0.92
C GLY A 340 33.72 -3.40 0.33
N ILE A 341 32.62 -3.24 1.09
CA ILE A 341 31.28 -3.58 0.63
C ILE A 341 30.84 -2.44 -0.31
N LYS A 342 30.94 -2.69 -1.61
CA LYS A 342 30.44 -1.76 -2.64
C LYS A 342 28.96 -1.49 -2.38
N GLN A 343 28.60 -0.21 -2.39
CA GLN A 343 27.20 0.22 -2.39
C GLN A 343 26.52 -0.40 -3.62
N PHE A 344 25.32 -0.95 -3.47
CA PHE A 344 24.50 -1.39 -4.61
C PHE A 344 24.37 -0.22 -5.58
N LYS A 345 25.14 -0.24 -6.67
CA LYS A 345 24.84 0.55 -7.86
C LYS A 345 23.75 -0.23 -8.59
N ARG A 346 22.60 0.40 -8.76
CA ARG A 346 21.59 -0.03 -9.72
C ARG A 346 22.25 0.03 -11.11
N GLY A 347 22.75 -1.12 -11.59
CA GLY A 347 22.94 -1.33 -13.04
C GLY A 347 24.32 -1.62 -13.63
N GLU A 348 25.42 -1.92 -12.90
CA GLU A 348 26.71 -2.21 -13.60
C GLU A 348 27.58 -3.28 -12.93
N ILE A 349 27.56 -4.48 -13.54
CA ILE A 349 28.62 -5.51 -13.64
C ILE A 349 28.38 -6.10 -15.04
N GLU A 350 29.25 -6.17 -16.05
CA GLU A 350 30.64 -5.82 -16.28
C GLU A 350 30.83 -5.80 -17.81
N ALA A 351 31.63 -4.86 -18.34
CA ALA A 351 32.43 -5.11 -19.53
C ALA A 351 33.72 -4.31 -19.36
N GLY A 352 34.85 -4.99 -19.53
CA GLY A 352 36.16 -4.51 -19.12
C GLY A 352 36.72 -3.31 -19.89
N ALA A 353 37.87 -2.88 -19.38
CA ALA A 353 38.88 -2.02 -19.98
C ALA A 353 38.65 -0.49 -19.94
N GLU A 354 39.70 0.12 -19.37
CA GLU A 354 40.24 1.47 -19.54
C GLU A 354 39.62 2.67 -18.81
N ALA A 355 40.56 3.44 -18.26
CA ALA A 355 40.39 4.56 -17.36
C ALA A 355 39.74 5.75 -18.06
N ALA A 356 38.84 6.44 -17.35
CA ALA A 356 38.54 7.83 -17.62
C ALA A 356 38.19 8.57 -16.32
N GLU A 357 38.99 9.60 -16.07
CA GLU A 357 38.93 10.61 -15.01
C GLU A 357 37.63 11.43 -15.11
N LEU A 358 36.94 11.66 -13.99
CA LEU A 358 35.66 12.37 -13.97
C LEU A 358 35.84 13.81 -13.45
N VAL A 359 35.99 14.73 -14.41
CA VAL A 359 35.86 16.18 -14.23
C VAL A 359 34.38 16.53 -14.16
N THR A 360 33.95 17.20 -13.08
CA THR A 360 32.61 17.79 -12.97
C THR A 360 32.55 19.11 -13.74
N ARG A 361 31.68 19.21 -14.75
CA ARG A 361 31.27 20.49 -15.37
C ARG A 361 29.75 20.59 -15.36
N GLU A 362 29.22 21.58 -14.63
CA GLU A 362 27.87 22.11 -14.83
C GLU A 362 27.74 22.58 -16.29
N THR A 363 26.65 22.22 -16.97
CA THR A 363 26.43 22.59 -18.37
C THR A 363 25.86 24.02 -18.46
N GLU A 364 26.28 24.75 -19.50
CA GLU A 364 25.85 26.13 -19.79
C GLU A 364 24.31 26.28 -19.91
N GLU A 365 23.61 25.20 -20.24
CA GLU A 365 22.15 25.16 -20.32
C GLU A 365 21.48 25.21 -18.94
N GLU A 366 22.05 24.56 -17.92
CA GLU A 366 21.51 24.59 -16.55
C GLU A 366 21.65 25.98 -15.91
N LYS A 367 22.74 26.70 -16.24
CA LYS A 367 22.93 28.09 -15.80
C LYS A 367 21.95 29.04 -16.48
N LYS A 368 21.75 28.91 -17.79
CA LYS A 368 20.80 29.72 -18.57
C LYS A 368 19.35 29.48 -18.15
N ALA A 369 18.98 28.25 -17.79
CA ALA A 369 17.64 27.93 -17.30
C ALA A 369 17.33 28.60 -15.95
N LYS A 370 18.31 28.66 -15.03
CA LYS A 370 18.14 29.35 -13.73
C LYS A 370 18.00 30.87 -13.90
N GLU A 371 18.80 31.47 -14.78
CA GLU A 371 18.73 32.93 -15.04
C GLU A 371 17.44 33.34 -15.77
N ALA A 372 16.91 32.50 -16.67
CA ALA A 372 15.63 32.74 -17.33
C ALA A 372 14.45 32.71 -16.35
N LYS A 373 14.44 31.74 -15.44
CA LYS A 373 13.39 31.61 -14.42
C LYS A 373 13.36 32.80 -13.46
N ALA A 374 14.54 33.30 -13.05
CA ALA A 374 14.63 34.48 -12.19
C ALA A 374 14.04 35.74 -12.86
N LYS A 375 14.23 35.92 -14.16
CA LYS A 375 13.67 37.05 -14.92
C LYS A 375 12.16 36.94 -15.12
N GLU A 376 11.65 35.73 -15.27
CA GLU A 376 10.21 35.48 -15.41
C GLU A 376 9.46 35.76 -14.09
N ASP A 377 10.05 35.36 -12.96
CA ASP A 377 9.52 35.67 -11.63
C ASP A 377 9.52 37.19 -11.34
N GLU A 378 10.57 37.91 -11.73
CA GLU A 378 10.64 39.37 -11.57
C GLU A 378 9.60 40.10 -12.44
N ALA A 379 9.37 39.63 -13.67
CA ALA A 379 8.34 40.17 -14.57
C ALA A 379 6.91 39.93 -14.05
N ARG A 380 6.66 38.77 -13.43
CA ARG A 380 5.36 38.45 -12.82
C ARG A 380 5.04 39.39 -11.65
N ILE A 381 6.01 39.60 -10.75
CA ILE A 381 5.85 40.50 -9.60
C ILE A 381 5.55 41.94 -10.05
N LYS A 382 6.21 42.41 -11.12
CA LYS A 382 5.96 43.76 -11.65
C LYS A 382 4.55 43.90 -12.23
N LYS A 383 4.03 42.86 -12.87
CA LYS A 383 2.68 42.85 -13.46
C LYS A 383 1.58 42.79 -12.38
N GLU A 384 1.80 42.05 -11.29
CA GLU A 384 0.90 42.02 -10.14
C GLU A 384 0.77 43.41 -9.49
N ASN A 385 1.90 44.11 -9.30
CA ASN A 385 1.90 45.46 -8.75
C ASN A 385 1.18 46.50 -9.64
N GLU A 386 1.26 46.36 -10.97
CA GLU A 386 0.54 47.23 -11.91
C GLU A 386 -0.98 46.99 -11.92
N VAL A 387 -1.42 45.72 -11.74
CA VAL A 387 -2.84 45.38 -11.62
C VAL A 387 -3.43 45.95 -10.32
N GLU A 388 -2.68 45.86 -9.22
CA GLU A 388 -3.10 46.40 -7.92
C GLU A 388 -3.23 47.94 -7.97
N ALA A 389 -2.30 48.63 -8.64
CA ALA A 389 -2.37 50.08 -8.83
C ALA A 389 -3.58 50.51 -9.68
N LYS A 390 -3.97 49.70 -10.67
CA LYS A 390 -5.13 49.98 -11.53
C LYS A 390 -6.46 49.77 -10.80
N MET A 391 -6.59 48.71 -10.01
CA MET A 391 -7.79 48.47 -9.19
C MET A 391 -8.03 49.60 -8.17
N LYS A 392 -6.96 50.18 -7.63
CA LYS A 392 -7.06 51.31 -6.69
C LYS A 392 -7.64 52.56 -7.35
N LYS A 393 -7.26 52.83 -8.61
CA LYS A 393 -7.71 54.00 -9.37
C LYS A 393 -9.15 53.86 -9.86
N ASP A 394 -9.59 52.65 -10.20
CA ASP A 394 -10.95 52.39 -10.65
C ASP A 394 -11.97 52.47 -9.48
N ASN A 395 -11.57 52.11 -8.26
CA ASN A 395 -12.40 52.26 -7.05
C ASN A 395 -12.59 53.73 -6.64
N GLU A 396 -11.59 54.59 -6.84
CA GLU A 396 -11.69 56.03 -6.57
C GLU A 396 -12.61 56.75 -7.57
N ALA A 397 -12.67 56.28 -8.82
CA ALA A 397 -13.56 56.82 -9.85
C ALA A 397 -15.04 56.42 -9.64
N ALA A 398 -15.30 55.22 -9.10
CA ALA A 398 -16.65 54.74 -8.81
C ALA A 398 -17.32 55.50 -7.64
N ALA A 399 -16.54 55.99 -6.67
CA ALA A 399 -17.05 56.74 -5.52
C ALA A 399 -17.54 58.16 -5.89
N ALA A 400 -17.04 58.74 -6.98
CA ALA A 400 -17.39 60.10 -7.40
C ALA A 400 -18.72 60.20 -8.19
N ALA A 401 -19.29 59.07 -8.65
CA ALA A 401 -20.46 59.06 -9.53
C ALA A 401 -21.82 58.84 -8.82
N ALA A 402 -21.83 58.59 -7.51
CA ALA A 402 -23.05 58.20 -6.77
C ALA A 402 -23.75 59.33 -6.00
N ALA A 403 -23.37 60.60 -6.19
CA ALA A 403 -23.96 61.74 -5.49
C ALA A 403 -24.90 62.57 -6.39
N ALA A 404 -26.05 62.02 -6.78
CA ALA A 404 -27.12 62.78 -7.43
C ALA A 404 -28.51 62.16 -7.19
N THR A 405 -29.15 62.46 -6.05
CA THR A 405 -30.59 62.82 -5.91
C THR A 405 -30.98 62.99 -4.43
N PRO A 406 -31.91 63.90 -4.08
CA PRO A 406 -32.31 64.14 -2.70
C PRO A 406 -33.64 63.46 -2.36
N THR A 407 -33.77 62.85 -1.17
CA THR A 407 -35.03 62.91 -0.41
C THR A 407 -34.86 62.61 1.08
N THR A 408 -35.28 63.62 1.85
CA THR A 408 -35.82 63.65 3.23
C THR A 408 -34.99 63.31 4.47
N THR A 409 -34.93 64.35 5.33
CA THR A 409 -35.07 64.37 6.81
C THR A 409 -33.95 63.82 7.68
N HIS A 410 -32.91 64.65 7.86
CA HIS A 410 -32.42 65.23 9.11
C HIS A 410 -31.15 65.99 8.70
N ILE A 411 -31.08 67.31 8.92
CA ILE A 411 -29.84 68.05 8.65
C ILE A 411 -28.90 67.74 9.83
N PRO A 412 -27.81 66.99 9.65
CA PRO A 412 -26.84 66.81 10.70
C PRO A 412 -26.07 68.13 10.86
N THR A 413 -25.89 68.56 12.10
CA THR A 413 -25.06 69.72 12.43
C THR A 413 -23.62 69.51 11.94
N ALA A 414 -22.88 70.60 11.68
CA ALA A 414 -21.47 70.49 11.26
C ALA A 414 -20.61 69.66 12.24
N SER A 415 -21.00 69.65 13.52
CA SER A 415 -20.40 68.81 14.56
C SER A 415 -20.68 67.32 14.35
N GLU A 416 -21.89 66.93 13.94
CA GLU A 416 -22.27 65.54 13.71
C GLU A 416 -21.62 64.97 12.45
N VAL A 417 -21.47 65.77 11.39
CA VAL A 417 -20.74 65.37 10.18
C VAL A 417 -19.24 65.18 10.47
N ALA A 418 -18.64 66.09 11.24
CA ALA A 418 -17.24 65.96 11.65
C ALA A 418 -17.02 64.74 12.56
N ALA A 419 -17.94 64.48 13.50
CA ALA A 419 -17.89 63.32 14.38
C ALA A 419 -18.07 62.00 13.61
N ALA A 420 -18.99 61.94 12.63
CA ALA A 420 -19.18 60.76 11.79
C ALA A 420 -17.94 60.47 10.92
N LYS A 421 -17.29 61.51 10.38
CA LYS A 421 -16.05 61.34 9.61
C LYS A 421 -14.89 60.86 10.48
N ALA A 422 -14.75 61.41 11.69
CA ALA A 422 -13.74 60.96 12.65
C ALA A 422 -13.99 59.52 13.12
N ALA A 423 -15.24 59.12 13.32
CA ALA A 423 -15.61 57.75 13.68
C ALA A 423 -15.34 56.76 12.54
N GLU A 424 -15.59 57.16 11.29
CA GLU A 424 -15.29 56.36 10.11
C GLU A 424 -13.77 56.18 9.91
N GLU A 425 -12.98 57.24 10.06
CA GLU A 425 -11.52 57.18 9.98
C GLU A 425 -10.93 56.29 11.09
N GLU A 426 -11.48 56.35 12.31
CA GLU A 426 -11.07 55.48 13.42
C GLU A 426 -11.47 54.02 13.18
N ARG A 427 -12.66 53.75 12.61
CA ARG A 427 -13.07 52.38 12.23
C ARG A 427 -12.13 51.79 11.19
N ILE A 428 -11.82 52.54 10.12
CA ILE A 428 -10.88 52.10 9.07
C ILE A 428 -9.51 51.79 9.67
N ARG A 429 -9.05 52.61 10.63
CA ARG A 429 -7.79 52.38 11.34
C ARG A 429 -7.82 51.11 12.19
N GLN A 430 -8.92 50.86 12.90
CA GLN A 430 -9.11 49.66 13.71
C GLN A 430 -9.19 48.40 12.85
N GLU A 431 -9.87 48.45 11.71
CA GLU A 431 -9.93 47.35 10.73
C GLU A 431 -8.56 47.06 10.11
N ALA A 432 -7.79 48.10 9.76
CA ALA A 432 -6.43 47.94 9.25
C ALA A 432 -5.49 47.34 10.31
N ALA A 433 -5.61 47.77 11.58
CA ALA A 433 -4.84 47.21 12.68
C ALA A 433 -5.22 45.74 12.97
N ALA A 434 -6.51 45.40 12.93
CA ALA A 434 -6.98 44.03 13.11
C ALA A 434 -6.51 43.11 11.97
N LYS A 435 -6.53 43.61 10.72
CA LYS A 435 -6.01 42.87 9.57
C LYS A 435 -4.50 42.63 9.69
N ALA A 436 -3.72 43.66 10.05
CA ALA A 436 -2.28 43.51 10.27
C ALA A 436 -1.96 42.53 11.40
N ALA A 437 -2.74 42.55 12.49
CA ALA A 437 -2.59 41.59 13.59
C ALA A 437 -2.94 40.16 13.18
N ALA A 438 -3.97 39.98 12.34
CA ALA A 438 -4.35 38.67 11.80
C ALA A 438 -3.30 38.12 10.82
N GLU A 439 -2.74 38.97 9.96
CA GLU A 439 -1.65 38.62 9.04
C GLU A 439 -0.38 38.23 9.80
N GLU A 440 -0.03 38.96 10.87
CA GLU A 440 1.11 38.63 11.72
C GLU A 440 0.91 37.31 12.48
N LYS A 441 -0.30 37.07 13.01
CA LYS A 441 -0.64 35.80 13.65
C LYS A 441 -0.54 34.65 12.64
N ALA A 442 -1.04 34.83 11.42
CA ALA A 442 -0.94 33.83 10.36
C ALA A 442 0.53 33.59 9.94
N ARG A 443 1.38 34.63 9.93
CA ARG A 443 2.83 34.50 9.68
C ARG A 443 3.52 33.68 10.77
N ILE A 444 3.25 33.97 12.04
CA ILE A 444 3.82 33.23 13.18
C ILE A 444 3.36 31.77 13.16
N GLU A 445 2.08 31.53 12.88
CA GLU A 445 1.52 30.18 12.78
C GLU A 445 2.09 29.41 11.59
N LYS A 446 2.26 30.07 10.45
CA LYS A 446 2.97 29.51 9.29
C LYS A 446 4.42 29.19 9.63
N GLU A 447 5.16 30.09 10.28
CA GLU A 447 6.55 29.84 10.66
C GLU A 447 6.67 28.68 11.66
N LYS A 448 5.72 28.57 12.60
CA LYS A 448 5.61 27.44 13.52
C LYS A 448 5.35 26.13 12.78
N ASN A 449 4.44 26.14 11.80
CA ASN A 449 4.11 24.98 10.99
C ASN A 449 5.26 24.59 10.04
N ASP A 450 5.95 25.57 9.45
CA ASP A 450 7.12 25.37 8.59
C ASP A 450 8.30 24.80 9.40
N LYS A 451 8.47 25.22 10.67
CA LYS A 451 9.42 24.61 11.60
C LYS A 451 9.01 23.19 12.02
N LEU A 452 7.71 22.91 12.15
CA LEU A 452 7.19 21.56 12.41
C LEU A 452 7.38 20.60 11.21
N LEU A 453 7.38 21.13 9.98
CA LEU A 453 7.63 20.36 8.75
C LEU A 453 9.11 19.96 8.59
N LEU A 454 10.00 20.60 9.34
CA LEU A 454 11.42 20.28 9.42
C LEU A 454 11.69 19.61 10.76
N ILE A 455 11.29 18.34 10.92
CA ILE A 455 11.89 17.49 11.95
C ILE A 455 13.39 17.54 11.69
N GLU A 456 14.16 18.23 12.53
CA GLU A 456 15.60 18.30 12.37
C GLU A 456 16.13 16.86 12.38
N ASP A 457 17.14 16.54 11.55
CA ASP A 457 17.71 15.19 11.47
C ASP A 457 18.16 14.63 12.86
N ASN A 458 18.28 15.50 13.87
CA ASN A 458 18.62 15.18 15.25
C ASN A 458 17.41 14.84 16.15
N GLU A 459 16.18 15.18 15.77
CA GLU A 459 14.95 14.89 16.53
C GLU A 459 14.35 13.52 16.16
N MET A 460 14.66 12.98 14.98
CA MET A 460 14.40 11.57 14.66
C MET A 460 15.37 10.70 15.48
N PRO A 461 14.91 9.93 16.48
CA PRO A 461 15.76 9.02 17.19
C PRO A 461 16.13 7.92 16.20
N GLY A 462 17.32 8.02 15.60
CA GLY A 462 17.82 7.00 14.70
C GLY A 462 17.81 5.68 15.47
N TYR A 463 17.02 4.72 15.00
CA TYR A 463 16.78 3.45 15.70
C TYR A 463 15.99 3.57 17.02
N PHE A 464 14.90 4.36 17.07
CA PHE A 464 14.07 4.56 18.29
C PHE A 464 13.62 3.24 18.96
N TRP A 465 13.48 2.15 18.21
CA TRP A 465 13.12 0.82 18.72
C TRP A 465 14.23 0.14 19.52
N ARG A 466 15.50 0.53 19.36
CA ARG A 466 16.63 -0.05 20.11
C ARG A 466 16.63 0.35 21.58
N GLU A 467 16.16 1.55 21.89
CA GLU A 467 16.08 2.02 23.27
C GLU A 467 14.90 1.40 24.02
N CYS A 468 13.94 0.87 23.26
CA CYS A 468 12.73 0.21 23.72
C CYS A 468 11.97 0.94 24.85
N LYS A 469 11.86 2.27 24.72
CA LYS A 469 11.29 3.15 25.76
C LYS A 469 9.79 3.43 25.62
N ALA A 470 9.23 3.17 24.45
CA ALA A 470 7.86 3.55 24.14
C ALA A 470 6.97 2.33 24.02
N GLU A 471 5.90 2.35 24.82
CA GLU A 471 4.89 1.32 24.89
C GLU A 471 3.64 1.74 24.10
N ASP A 472 3.05 0.75 23.46
CA ASP A 472 1.76 0.68 22.78
C ASP A 472 1.44 1.77 21.74
N TRP A 473 2.02 1.62 20.55
CA TRP A 473 1.80 2.49 19.37
C TRP A 473 0.42 2.36 18.71
N LEU A 474 -0.41 1.43 19.18
CA LEU A 474 -1.74 1.18 18.63
C LEU A 474 -2.83 1.78 19.51
N GLY A 475 -2.67 3.07 19.83
CA GLY A 475 -3.64 3.90 20.56
C GLY A 475 -3.82 5.31 19.94
N PRO A 476 -4.86 6.06 20.34
CA PRO A 476 -5.08 7.43 19.85
C PRO A 476 -3.89 8.34 20.16
N GLY A 477 -3.36 9.03 19.15
CA GLY A 477 -2.22 9.96 19.30
C GLY A 477 -0.87 9.33 19.67
N SER A 478 -0.83 8.01 19.87
CA SER A 478 0.37 7.28 20.35
C SER A 478 1.48 7.19 19.30
N TYR A 479 1.15 7.31 18.01
CA TYR A 479 2.10 7.23 16.92
C TYR A 479 2.51 8.64 16.49
N PHE A 480 3.47 9.24 17.20
CA PHE A 480 3.99 10.60 16.90
C PHE A 480 2.91 11.69 16.83
N GLY A 481 1.95 11.67 17.76
CA GLY A 481 0.84 12.63 17.79
C GLY A 481 -0.31 12.28 16.83
N THR A 482 -0.22 11.15 16.13
CA THR A 482 -1.27 10.57 15.28
C THR A 482 -1.48 9.10 15.64
N PHE A 483 -2.04 8.30 14.74
CA PHE A 483 -2.22 6.86 14.83
C PHE A 483 -1.55 6.19 13.63
N VAL A 484 -1.33 4.87 13.72
CA VAL A 484 -0.80 4.11 12.59
C VAL A 484 -1.89 3.96 11.53
N HIS A 485 -1.72 4.62 10.38
CA HIS A 485 -2.72 4.63 9.33
C HIS A 485 -2.86 3.22 8.69
N PRO A 486 -4.06 2.74 8.32
CA PRO A 486 -4.21 1.35 7.87
C PRO A 486 -3.49 1.04 6.56
N TYR A 487 -3.20 2.04 5.73
CA TYR A 487 -2.35 1.85 4.54
C TYR A 487 -0.86 1.64 4.84
N GLU A 488 -0.40 1.89 6.06
CA GLU A 488 0.95 1.52 6.49
C GLU A 488 1.04 0.04 6.82
N ASN A 489 0.01 -0.49 7.50
CA ASN A 489 0.02 -1.84 8.07
C ASN A 489 -0.91 -2.85 7.38
N LEU A 490 -1.70 -2.42 6.39
CA LEU A 490 -2.86 -3.11 5.80
C LEU A 490 -4.00 -3.43 6.79
N PHE A 491 -3.78 -3.32 8.09
CA PHE A 491 -4.77 -3.67 9.11
C PHE A 491 -4.81 -2.60 10.20
N MET A 492 -5.98 -2.47 10.83
CA MET A 492 -6.19 -1.53 11.93
C MET A 492 -6.83 -2.21 13.13
N LYS A 493 -6.30 -1.94 14.32
CA LYS A 493 -6.87 -2.41 15.59
C LYS A 493 -8.20 -1.70 15.83
N SER A 494 -9.30 -2.45 15.93
CA SER A 494 -10.65 -1.86 15.93
C SER A 494 -11.34 -1.85 17.29
N HIS A 495 -10.86 -2.61 18.27
CA HIS A 495 -11.48 -2.67 19.61
C HIS A 495 -11.06 -1.54 20.56
N ARG A 496 -10.16 -0.63 20.11
CA ARG A 496 -9.56 0.41 20.96
C ARG A 496 -10.07 1.82 20.70
N LYS A 497 -11.01 2.00 19.79
CA LYS A 497 -11.57 3.32 19.47
C LYS A 497 -10.47 4.34 19.11
N ILE A 498 -9.48 3.88 18.33
CA ILE A 498 -8.30 4.67 17.96
C ILE A 498 -8.73 5.87 17.13
N GLU A 499 -9.37 5.58 15.99
CA GLU A 499 -9.95 6.56 15.07
C GLU A 499 -11.15 5.92 14.35
N ASP A 500 -12.30 5.86 15.03
CA ASP A 500 -13.50 5.20 14.52
C ASP A 500 -13.95 5.78 13.17
N THR A 501 -13.86 7.10 13.00
CA THR A 501 -14.20 7.78 11.74
C THR A 501 -13.37 7.25 10.58
N VAL A 502 -12.07 7.05 10.80
CA VAL A 502 -11.17 6.53 9.76
C VAL A 502 -11.49 5.07 9.46
N LEU A 503 -11.65 4.25 10.50
CA LEU A 503 -12.00 2.84 10.34
C LEU A 503 -13.31 2.66 9.58
N ASP A 504 -14.35 3.40 9.94
CA ASP A 504 -15.68 3.33 9.34
C ASP A 504 -15.68 3.82 7.89
N ASN A 505 -14.98 4.93 7.61
CA ASN A 505 -14.87 5.45 6.25
C ASN A 505 -14.06 4.52 5.35
N LEU A 506 -12.92 4.01 5.82
CA LEU A 506 -12.13 3.05 5.04
C LEU A 506 -12.91 1.75 4.80
N THR A 507 -13.68 1.27 5.78
CA THR A 507 -14.60 0.13 5.62
C THR A 507 -15.57 0.40 4.46
N LYS A 508 -16.33 1.50 4.53
CA LYS A 508 -17.33 1.88 3.50
C LYS A 508 -16.72 2.08 2.12
N TRP A 509 -15.54 2.69 2.05
CA TRP A 509 -14.87 2.93 0.77
C TRP A 509 -14.35 1.63 0.14
N HIS A 510 -13.88 0.68 0.97
CA HIS A 510 -13.45 -0.63 0.48
C HIS A 510 -14.63 -1.52 0.04
N ASP A 511 -15.76 -1.44 0.73
CA ASP A 511 -17.01 -2.04 0.28
C ASP A 511 -17.46 -1.42 -1.06
N GLY A 512 -17.46 -0.09 -1.14
CA GLY A 512 -18.06 0.64 -2.26
C GLY A 512 -17.32 0.55 -3.60
N TRP A 513 -16.00 0.32 -3.59
CA TRP A 513 -15.23 0.21 -4.83
C TRP A 513 -15.01 -1.24 -5.32
N GLY A 514 -15.53 -2.24 -4.58
CA GLY A 514 -15.47 -3.66 -4.93
C GLY A 514 -14.07 -4.30 -4.93
N TYR A 515 -13.19 -4.00 -3.96
CA TYR A 515 -11.91 -4.71 -3.86
C TYR A 515 -12.13 -6.13 -3.31
N GLU A 516 -11.60 -7.14 -4.01
CA GLU A 516 -11.48 -8.51 -3.53
C GLU A 516 -10.04 -9.01 -3.68
N SER A 517 -9.51 -9.67 -2.66
CA SER A 517 -8.17 -10.26 -2.76
C SER A 517 -8.07 -11.37 -3.82
N TYR A 518 -9.20 -11.99 -4.20
CA TYR A 518 -9.27 -12.92 -5.34
C TYR A 518 -8.79 -12.33 -6.67
N ASP A 519 -8.84 -10.99 -6.82
CA ASP A 519 -8.48 -10.33 -8.08
C ASP A 519 -7.00 -9.90 -8.14
N VAL A 520 -6.26 -10.02 -7.03
CA VAL A 520 -4.86 -9.57 -6.90
C VAL A 520 -3.91 -10.61 -6.33
N CYS A 521 -4.42 -11.65 -5.67
CA CYS A 521 -3.63 -12.73 -5.07
C CYS A 521 -3.70 -14.01 -5.91
N PHE A 522 -2.59 -14.37 -6.56
CA PHE A 522 -2.54 -15.49 -7.51
C PHE A 522 -1.61 -16.62 -7.11
#